data_AF-A0A5C5Z8W4-F1
#
_entry.id   AF-A0A5C5Z8W4-F1
#
_cell.length_a   1.000
_cell.length_b   1.000
_cell.length_c   1.000
_cell.angle_alpha   90.00
_cell.angle_beta   90.00
_cell.angle_gamma   90.00
#
_symmetry.space_group_name_H-M   'P 1'
#
loop_
_entity.id
_entity.type
_entity.pdbx_description
1 polymer ?
#
loop_
_entity_poly.entity_id
_entity_poly.type
_entity_poly.pdbx_seq_one_letter_code
_entity_poly.pdbx_strand_id
1 'polypeptide(L)'
;MNKQASPIQILVVDDDPIAAETLSHALSQFGYSSTIALNGMDALQYVRSGKYRIVISDVEMPEMNGIDLCREIRRRGSCGYTYVILLTGRSDTASVVKGLDAGADDYIAKPFSPSEMQMRIRAGERILMLESRDLMIFALAKLADSRDHDTGSHLDRIREYCRLLSLELATWPEYQNKIDGIYIQSIYETSPLHDIGKVGIPDRILLKPGRLTEAEFSIMTQHAKIGGDTLQAVAEAHPEAVFLQMAYEIAMTHHERWDGAGYPNGLAGEDIPLCGRIVAIADVYDALTSHRVYKPAYNHQKAVDIISEGSGTHFDPNLVRAFLKLESDFKEIKKSMNDTPEKEDSEFMPMFRCKDVPAATAQTPQSV
;
A
#
# COMPACT_ATOMS: atom_id res chain seq x y z
N MET A 1 1.32 -5.76 -28.67
CA MET A 1 2.56 -4.95 -28.53
C MET A 1 2.82 -4.75 -27.05
N ASN A 2 3.80 -5.46 -26.49
CA ASN A 2 4.19 -5.36 -25.09
C ASN A 2 4.77 -3.96 -24.83
N LYS A 3 4.03 -3.11 -24.11
CA LYS A 3 4.64 -1.92 -23.49
C LYS A 3 5.51 -2.43 -22.35
N GLN A 4 6.81 -2.57 -22.59
CA GLN A 4 7.79 -2.81 -21.54
C GLN A 4 7.70 -1.67 -20.51
N ALA A 5 7.69 -2.03 -19.23
CA ALA A 5 7.85 -1.09 -18.13
C ALA A 5 9.06 -0.19 -18.38
N SER A 6 8.98 1.08 -17.98
CA SER A 6 10.09 2.03 -18.09
C SER A 6 11.37 1.40 -17.54
N PRO A 7 12.50 1.43 -18.28
CA PRO A 7 13.71 0.72 -17.87
C PRO A 7 14.21 1.27 -16.53
N ILE A 8 14.44 0.37 -15.57
CA ILE A 8 14.98 0.71 -14.25
C ILE A 8 16.33 1.42 -14.45
N GLN A 9 16.45 2.62 -13.88
CA GLN A 9 17.70 3.39 -13.93
C GLN A 9 18.56 3.07 -12.72
N ILE A 10 19.80 2.66 -12.99
CA ILE A 10 20.79 2.28 -11.99
C ILE A 10 21.71 3.48 -11.75
N LEU A 11 21.97 3.81 -10.49
CA LEU A 11 23.00 4.77 -10.14
C LEU A 11 24.30 4.01 -9.85
N VAL A 12 25.35 4.29 -10.63
CA VAL A 12 26.69 3.77 -10.41
C VAL A 12 27.49 4.84 -9.67
N VAL A 13 28.12 4.46 -8.55
CA VAL A 13 28.92 5.36 -7.72
C VAL A 13 30.31 4.78 -7.56
N ASP A 14 31.31 5.42 -8.16
CA ASP A 14 32.72 4.99 -8.06
C ASP A 14 33.57 6.25 -8.33
N ASP A 15 34.61 6.48 -7.53
CA ASP A 15 35.47 7.65 -7.65
C ASP A 15 36.49 7.51 -8.79
N ASP A 16 36.73 6.29 -9.27
CA ASP A 16 37.44 6.05 -10.51
C ASP A 16 36.47 6.15 -11.71
N PRO A 17 36.56 7.22 -12.53
CA PRO A 17 35.67 7.40 -13.67
C PRO A 17 35.80 6.28 -14.71
N ILE A 18 36.98 5.65 -14.84
CA ILE A 18 37.20 4.55 -15.79
C ILE A 18 36.48 3.30 -15.28
N ALA A 19 36.56 3.01 -13.99
CA ALA A 19 35.83 1.90 -13.36
C ALA A 19 34.31 2.11 -13.48
N ALA A 20 33.83 3.32 -13.20
CA ALA A 20 32.43 3.70 -13.33
C ALA A 20 31.91 3.55 -14.77
N GLU A 21 32.67 4.02 -15.76
CA GLU A 21 32.32 3.89 -17.19
C GLU A 21 32.31 2.43 -17.64
N THR A 22 33.29 1.64 -17.21
CA THR A 22 33.36 0.20 -17.53
C THR A 22 32.14 -0.53 -16.98
N LEU A 23 31.78 -0.24 -15.74
CA LEU A 23 30.59 -0.78 -15.08
C LEU A 23 29.31 -0.37 -15.81
N SER A 24 29.17 0.92 -16.13
CA SER A 24 28.05 1.46 -16.90
C SER A 24 27.92 0.80 -18.28
N HIS A 25 29.04 0.55 -18.98
CA HIS A 25 29.04 -0.15 -20.25
C HIS A 25 28.59 -1.61 -20.09
N ALA A 26 29.06 -2.33 -19.07
CA ALA A 26 28.62 -3.69 -18.79
C ALA A 26 27.11 -3.76 -18.49
N LEU A 27 26.57 -2.80 -17.73
CA LEU A 27 25.13 -2.68 -17.48
C LEU A 27 24.33 -2.48 -18.78
N SER A 28 24.83 -1.64 -19.69
CA SER A 28 24.17 -1.37 -20.98
C SER A 28 24.04 -2.61 -21.87
N GLN A 29 25.04 -3.52 -21.82
CA GLN A 29 25.00 -4.79 -22.55
C GLN A 29 23.87 -5.71 -22.08
N PHE A 30 23.43 -5.55 -20.83
CA PHE A 30 22.30 -6.27 -20.26
C PHE A 30 20.96 -5.52 -20.39
N GLY A 31 20.93 -4.38 -21.07
CA GLY A 31 19.72 -3.57 -21.30
C GLY A 31 19.39 -2.60 -20.17
N TYR A 32 20.29 -2.40 -19.21
CA TYR A 32 20.09 -1.41 -18.14
C TYR A 32 20.60 -0.02 -18.57
N SER A 33 19.91 1.02 -18.10
CA SER A 33 20.38 2.40 -18.21
C SER A 33 21.02 2.82 -16.89
N SER A 34 22.19 3.46 -16.94
CA SER A 34 22.90 3.90 -15.75
C SER A 34 23.30 5.38 -15.80
N THR A 35 23.30 6.01 -14.63
CA THR A 35 23.91 7.33 -14.38
C THR A 35 25.12 7.15 -13.48
N ILE A 36 26.19 7.89 -13.72
CA ILE A 36 27.43 7.83 -12.93
C ILE A 36 27.46 9.01 -11.96
N ALA A 37 27.85 8.73 -10.71
CA ALA A 37 28.27 9.70 -9.71
C ALA A 37 29.70 9.36 -9.25
N LEU A 38 30.54 10.36 -9.03
CA LEU A 38 31.96 10.16 -8.71
C LEU A 38 32.29 10.23 -7.22
N ASN A 39 31.28 10.40 -6.36
CA ASN A 39 31.42 10.35 -4.91
C ASN A 39 30.03 10.12 -4.27
N GLY A 40 30.01 9.79 -2.98
CA GLY A 40 28.76 9.55 -2.24
C GLY A 40 27.86 10.79 -2.11
N MET A 41 28.42 12.00 -2.06
CA MET A 41 27.64 13.24 -1.90
C MET A 41 26.82 13.57 -3.16
N ASP A 42 27.41 13.42 -4.34
CA ASP A 42 26.76 13.57 -5.64
C ASP A 42 25.72 12.47 -5.84
N ALA A 43 26.07 11.23 -5.49
CA ALA A 43 25.14 10.10 -5.53
C ALA A 43 23.90 10.37 -4.68
N LEU A 44 24.07 10.93 -3.48
CA LEU A 44 22.97 11.27 -2.60
C LEU A 44 22.02 12.31 -3.23
N GLN A 45 22.53 13.27 -4.01
CA GLN A 45 21.67 14.20 -4.75
C GLN A 45 20.82 13.49 -5.80
N TYR A 46 21.40 12.52 -6.51
CA TYR A 46 20.65 11.71 -7.48
C TYR A 46 19.59 10.84 -6.80
N VAL A 47 19.93 10.14 -5.70
CA VAL A 47 18.98 9.31 -4.97
C VAL A 47 17.78 10.13 -4.47
N ARG A 48 18.02 11.38 -4.02
CA ARG A 48 16.95 12.31 -3.60
C ARG A 48 15.92 12.64 -4.68
N SER A 49 16.26 12.47 -5.96
CA SER A 49 15.28 12.65 -7.03
C SER A 49 14.19 11.58 -7.07
N GLY A 50 14.36 10.45 -6.36
CA GLY A 50 13.47 9.29 -6.39
C GLY A 50 13.54 8.47 -7.69
N LYS A 51 14.38 8.88 -8.65
CA LYS A 51 14.51 8.23 -9.96
C LYS A 51 15.32 6.95 -9.93
N TYR A 52 16.31 6.88 -9.04
CA TYR A 52 17.26 5.77 -8.95
C TYR A 52 16.92 4.89 -7.76
N ARG A 53 16.36 3.71 -8.04
CA ARG A 53 15.96 2.74 -7.01
C ARG A 53 16.93 1.59 -6.84
N ILE A 54 17.93 1.48 -7.72
CA ILE A 54 19.08 0.59 -7.55
C ILE A 54 20.34 1.45 -7.57
N VAL A 55 21.18 1.30 -6.54
CA VAL A 55 22.47 1.97 -6.40
C VAL A 55 23.55 0.90 -6.32
N ILE A 56 24.56 1.00 -7.17
CA ILE A 56 25.78 0.19 -7.10
C ILE A 56 26.91 1.13 -6.73
N SER A 57 27.46 0.97 -5.53
CA SER A 57 28.47 1.89 -5.00
C SER A 57 29.74 1.16 -4.65
N ASP A 58 30.88 1.73 -5.05
CA ASP A 58 32.14 1.34 -4.46
C ASP A 58 32.16 1.65 -2.97
N VAL A 59 32.84 0.79 -2.20
CA VAL A 59 33.00 1.00 -0.76
C VAL A 59 34.04 2.07 -0.47
N GLU A 60 35.16 2.11 -1.19
CA GLU A 60 36.30 2.98 -0.89
C GLU A 60 36.29 4.21 -1.80
N MET A 61 35.58 5.26 -1.36
CA MET A 61 35.55 6.54 -2.08
C MET A 61 35.93 7.70 -1.14
N PRO A 62 36.54 8.78 -1.66
CA PRO A 62 36.86 9.97 -0.89
C PRO A 62 35.59 10.70 -0.41
N GLU A 63 35.75 11.50 0.64
CA GLU A 63 34.72 12.31 1.30
C GLU A 63 33.57 11.49 1.92
N MET A 64 32.72 10.89 1.10
CA MET A 64 31.63 10.00 1.50
C MET A 64 31.80 8.66 0.81
N ASN A 65 32.20 7.67 1.59
CA ASN A 65 32.38 6.29 1.15
C ASN A 65 31.02 5.58 0.94
N GLY A 66 31.02 4.41 0.30
CA GLY A 66 29.76 3.71 -0.05
C GLY A 66 28.94 3.26 1.16
N ILE A 67 29.60 2.96 2.28
CA ILE A 67 28.93 2.58 3.52
C ILE A 67 28.24 3.79 4.16
N ASP A 68 28.91 4.95 4.18
CA ASP A 68 28.35 6.20 4.70
C ASP A 68 27.17 6.69 3.84
N LEU A 69 27.30 6.57 2.51
CA LEU A 69 26.19 6.80 1.57
C LEU A 69 24.99 5.90 1.91
N CYS A 70 25.22 4.59 2.11
CA CYS A 70 24.17 3.65 2.48
C CYS A 70 23.45 4.07 3.77
N ARG A 71 24.20 4.43 4.83
CA ARG A 71 23.59 4.92 6.08
C ARG A 71 22.75 6.17 5.86
N GLU A 72 23.19 7.07 4.99
CA GLU A 72 22.46 8.30 4.69
C GLU A 72 21.16 8.03 3.94
N ILE A 73 21.18 7.10 2.97
CA ILE A 73 19.99 6.63 2.24
C ILE A 73 18.97 6.05 3.23
N ARG A 74 19.42 5.23 4.19
CA ARG A 74 18.56 4.58 5.19
C ARG A 74 18.01 5.57 6.23
N ARG A 75 18.81 6.53 6.70
CA ARG A 75 18.39 7.50 7.73
C ARG A 75 17.25 8.41 7.27
N ARG A 76 17.23 8.78 6.00
CA ARG A 76 16.33 9.84 5.50
C ARG A 76 15.02 9.36 4.92
N GLY A 77 14.80 8.04 4.79
CA GLY A 77 13.55 7.49 4.24
C GLY A 77 13.19 8.18 2.91
N SER A 78 14.06 8.05 1.91
CA SER A 78 13.80 8.60 0.56
C SER A 78 12.46 8.09 0.01
N CYS A 79 11.87 8.77 -0.98
CA CYS A 79 10.61 8.38 -1.60
C CYS A 79 10.69 6.98 -2.24
N GLY A 80 10.47 5.93 -1.44
CA GLY A 80 10.59 4.52 -1.83
C GLY A 80 11.90 3.86 -1.41
N TYR A 81 11.86 2.54 -1.24
CA TYR A 81 13.05 1.76 -0.94
C TYR A 81 14.04 1.80 -2.10
N THR A 82 15.32 1.93 -1.75
CA THR A 82 16.45 1.93 -2.67
C THR A 82 17.31 0.71 -2.39
N TYR A 83 17.47 -0.16 -3.39
CA TYR A 83 18.29 -1.35 -3.31
C TYR A 83 19.78 -0.97 -3.49
N VAL A 84 20.60 -1.17 -2.47
CA VAL A 84 22.01 -0.76 -2.44
C VAL A 84 22.91 -1.99 -2.52
N ILE A 85 23.73 -2.04 -3.57
CA ILE A 85 24.77 -3.05 -3.79
C ILE A 85 26.13 -2.40 -3.57
N LEU A 86 26.93 -2.95 -2.67
CA LEU A 86 28.28 -2.47 -2.40
C LEU A 86 29.35 -3.25 -3.18
N LEU A 87 30.27 -2.56 -3.85
CA LEU A 87 31.44 -3.18 -4.47
C LEU A 87 32.59 -3.19 -3.46
N THR A 88 33.14 -4.38 -3.17
CA THR A 88 34.17 -4.57 -2.13
C THR A 88 35.45 -5.18 -2.70
N GLY A 89 36.58 -5.02 -2.03
CA GLY A 89 37.81 -5.73 -2.36
C GLY A 89 37.72 -7.24 -2.03
N ARG A 90 38.49 -8.07 -2.76
CA ARG A 90 38.46 -9.56 -2.72
C ARG A 90 38.64 -10.23 -1.35
N SER A 91 39.07 -9.49 -0.32
CA SER A 91 39.38 -10.01 1.02
C SER A 91 38.79 -9.16 2.15
N ASP A 92 37.88 -8.23 1.84
CA ASP A 92 37.40 -7.26 2.82
C ASP A 92 36.11 -7.71 3.52
N THR A 93 36.23 -8.78 4.32
CA THR A 93 35.12 -9.26 5.15
C THR A 93 34.66 -8.23 6.18
N ALA A 94 35.55 -7.33 6.61
CA ALA A 94 35.22 -6.29 7.58
C ALA A 94 34.27 -5.24 6.97
N SER A 95 34.50 -4.83 5.72
CA SER A 95 33.61 -3.89 5.03
C SER A 95 32.30 -4.51 4.61
N VAL A 96 32.24 -5.81 4.31
CA VAL A 96 30.96 -6.51 4.09
C VAL A 96 30.09 -6.42 5.34
N VAL A 97 30.64 -6.75 6.52
CA VAL A 97 29.89 -6.66 7.79
C VAL A 97 29.44 -5.23 8.06
N LYS A 98 30.35 -4.25 7.95
CA LYS A 98 30.01 -2.82 8.15
C LYS A 98 28.97 -2.32 7.15
N GLY A 99 29.00 -2.81 5.92
CA GLY A 99 28.05 -2.48 4.86
C GLY A 99 26.65 -3.01 5.14
N LEU A 100 26.54 -4.27 5.56
CA LEU A 100 25.27 -4.88 5.99
C LEU A 100 24.71 -4.17 7.23
N ASP A 101 25.56 -3.85 8.23
CA ASP A 101 25.16 -3.07 9.41
C ASP A 101 24.70 -1.64 9.04
N ALA A 102 25.24 -1.08 7.96
CA ALA A 102 24.80 0.21 7.40
C ALA A 102 23.50 0.12 6.60
N GLY A 103 22.96 -1.10 6.41
CA GLY A 103 21.71 -1.38 5.72
C GLY A 103 21.86 -1.64 4.22
N ALA A 104 23.04 -2.00 3.72
CA ALA A 104 23.22 -2.43 2.33
C ALA A 104 22.50 -3.77 2.11
N ASP A 105 21.95 -3.95 0.91
CA ASP A 105 21.12 -5.12 0.60
C ASP A 105 21.91 -6.26 -0.02
N ASP A 106 23.03 -5.93 -0.68
CA ASP A 106 23.93 -6.91 -1.26
C ASP A 106 25.35 -6.36 -1.42
N TYR A 107 26.29 -7.24 -1.78
CA TYR A 107 27.65 -6.88 -2.12
C TYR A 107 28.22 -7.72 -3.26
N ILE A 108 29.21 -7.17 -3.95
CA ILE A 108 29.92 -7.81 -5.06
C ILE A 108 31.42 -7.59 -4.86
N ALA A 109 32.20 -8.68 -4.84
CA ALA A 109 33.64 -8.60 -4.67
C ALA A 109 34.36 -8.30 -6.01
N LYS A 110 35.27 -7.32 -6.02
CA LYS A 110 36.15 -6.98 -7.14
C LYS A 110 37.33 -7.97 -7.22
N PRO A 111 37.70 -8.49 -8.42
CA PRO A 111 37.01 -8.31 -9.70
C PRO A 111 35.78 -9.23 -9.79
N PHE A 112 34.68 -8.69 -10.33
CA PHE A 112 33.41 -9.42 -10.50
C PHE A 112 33.14 -9.79 -11.95
N SER A 113 32.33 -10.83 -12.14
CA SER A 113 31.84 -11.18 -13.48
C SER A 113 30.60 -10.35 -13.85
N PRO A 114 30.44 -9.91 -15.11
CA PRO A 114 29.22 -9.24 -15.56
C PRO A 114 27.93 -10.05 -15.27
N SER A 115 28.02 -11.38 -15.34
CA SER A 115 26.93 -12.30 -15.01
C SER A 115 26.53 -12.28 -13.53
N GLU A 116 27.51 -12.23 -12.62
CA GLU A 116 27.23 -12.13 -11.18
C GLU A 116 26.52 -10.82 -10.86
N MET A 117 27.02 -9.71 -11.40
CA MET A 117 26.39 -8.41 -11.25
C MET A 117 24.94 -8.41 -11.76
N GLN A 118 24.69 -8.99 -12.95
CA GLN A 118 23.33 -9.08 -13.49
C GLN A 118 22.39 -9.86 -12.55
N MET A 119 22.86 -10.96 -11.95
CA MET A 119 22.06 -11.74 -11.01
C MET A 119 21.70 -10.96 -9.75
N ARG A 120 22.63 -10.15 -9.22
CA ARG A 120 22.43 -9.29 -8.05
C ARG A 120 21.42 -8.17 -8.34
N ILE A 121 21.55 -7.54 -9.51
CA ILE A 121 20.59 -6.51 -9.96
C ILE A 121 19.19 -7.11 -10.10
N ARG A 122 19.06 -8.28 -10.74
CA ARG A 122 17.76 -8.96 -10.88
C ARG A 122 17.12 -9.31 -9.53
N ALA A 123 17.92 -9.64 -8.52
CA ALA A 123 17.40 -9.85 -7.16
C ALA A 123 16.84 -8.54 -6.58
N GLY A 124 17.57 -7.44 -6.73
CA GLY A 124 17.10 -6.10 -6.36
C GLY A 124 15.83 -5.67 -7.09
N GLU A 125 15.73 -5.91 -8.40
CA GLU A 125 14.53 -5.61 -9.19
C GLU A 125 13.29 -6.33 -8.64
N ARG A 126 13.43 -7.62 -8.28
CA ARG A 126 12.32 -8.39 -7.68
C ARG A 126 11.86 -7.77 -6.36
N ILE A 127 12.80 -7.35 -5.51
CA ILE A 127 12.48 -6.71 -4.24
C ILE A 127 11.74 -5.39 -4.46
N LEU A 128 12.19 -4.56 -5.40
CA LEU A 128 11.55 -3.29 -5.75
C LEU A 128 10.17 -3.46 -6.41
N MET A 129 9.98 -4.54 -7.17
CA MET A 129 8.69 -4.89 -7.76
C MET A 129 7.66 -5.28 -6.70
N LEU A 130 8.07 -5.97 -5.64
CA LEU A 130 7.18 -6.32 -4.52
C LEU A 130 6.63 -5.05 -3.85
N GLU A 131 7.50 -4.08 -3.50
CA GLU A 131 7.05 -2.79 -2.93
C GLU A 131 6.07 -2.04 -3.86
N SER A 132 6.32 -2.09 -5.17
CA SER A 132 5.52 -1.33 -6.14
C SER A 132 4.13 -1.94 -6.36
N ARG A 133 3.97 -3.26 -6.15
CA ARG A 133 2.69 -3.95 -6.31
C ARG A 133 1.69 -3.55 -5.22
N ASP A 134 2.14 -3.50 -3.97
CA ASP A 134 1.27 -3.18 -2.83
C ASP A 134 0.75 -1.74 -2.90
N LEU A 135 1.60 -0.82 -3.37
CA LEU A 135 1.23 0.56 -3.64
C LEU A 135 0.18 0.68 -4.75
N MET A 136 0.26 -0.14 -5.80
CA MET A 136 -0.75 -0.14 -6.87
C MET A 136 -2.10 -0.68 -6.39
N ILE A 137 -2.10 -1.80 -5.65
CA ILE A 137 -3.31 -2.36 -5.03
C ILE A 137 -3.97 -1.30 -4.16
N PHE A 138 -3.18 -0.66 -3.30
CA PHE A 138 -3.68 0.37 -2.39
C PHE A 138 -4.18 1.61 -3.12
N ALA A 139 -3.50 2.06 -4.19
CA ALA A 139 -3.95 3.18 -4.99
C ALA A 139 -5.29 2.89 -5.70
N LEU A 140 -5.48 1.67 -6.21
CA LEU A 140 -6.75 1.25 -6.81
C LEU A 140 -7.88 1.17 -5.77
N ALA A 141 -7.58 0.67 -4.57
CA ALA A 141 -8.50 0.68 -3.45
C ALA A 141 -8.94 2.11 -3.10
N LYS A 142 -7.98 3.04 -2.94
CA LYS A 142 -8.27 4.46 -2.70
C LYS A 142 -9.09 5.10 -3.81
N LEU A 143 -8.84 4.73 -5.07
CA LEU A 143 -9.62 5.25 -6.19
C LEU A 143 -11.08 4.78 -6.13
N ALA A 144 -11.32 3.50 -5.83
CA ALA A 144 -12.69 3.00 -5.65
C ALA A 144 -13.40 3.65 -4.46
N ASP A 145 -12.68 3.81 -3.34
CA ASP A 145 -13.17 4.42 -2.11
C ASP A 145 -13.44 5.93 -2.25
N SER A 146 -12.68 6.64 -3.11
CA SER A 146 -12.86 8.09 -3.34
C SER A 146 -14.22 8.49 -3.92
N ARG A 147 -15.03 7.52 -4.38
CA ARG A 147 -16.41 7.75 -4.78
C ARG A 147 -17.37 7.84 -3.59
N ASP A 148 -16.98 7.32 -2.44
CA ASP A 148 -17.71 7.44 -1.18
C ASP A 148 -17.14 8.60 -0.36
N HIS A 149 -17.91 9.15 0.57
CA HIS A 149 -17.49 10.28 1.41
C HIS A 149 -16.55 9.88 2.56
N ASP A 150 -16.04 8.64 2.55
CA ASP A 150 -15.10 8.17 3.54
C ASP A 150 -13.72 8.80 3.30
N THR A 151 -13.07 9.19 4.40
CA THR A 151 -11.87 10.00 4.35
C THR A 151 -10.69 9.20 3.83
N GLY A 152 -9.73 9.88 3.17
CA GLY A 152 -8.57 9.23 2.55
C GLY A 152 -7.67 8.42 3.50
N SER A 153 -7.89 8.51 4.82
CA SER A 153 -7.15 7.77 5.86
C SER A 153 -7.90 6.52 6.36
N HIS A 154 -9.15 6.28 5.95
CA HIS A 154 -9.93 5.09 6.34
C HIS A 154 -9.19 3.79 6.00
N LEU A 155 -8.82 3.62 4.72
CA LEU A 155 -8.13 2.42 4.26
C LEU A 155 -6.77 2.19 4.94
N ASP A 156 -6.06 3.25 5.33
CA ASP A 156 -4.82 3.17 6.11
C ASP A 156 -5.08 2.61 7.52
N ARG A 157 -6.16 3.03 8.17
CA ARG A 157 -6.54 2.52 9.51
C ARG A 157 -7.02 1.07 9.46
N ILE A 158 -7.84 0.72 8.47
CA ILE A 158 -8.38 -0.64 8.31
C ILE A 158 -7.27 -1.70 8.24
N ARG A 159 -6.22 -1.46 7.43
CA ARG A 159 -5.08 -2.39 7.35
C ARG A 159 -4.33 -2.52 8.67
N GLU A 160 -4.12 -1.43 9.40
CA GLU A 160 -3.44 -1.48 10.71
C GLU A 160 -4.27 -2.21 11.76
N TYR A 161 -5.59 -1.97 11.82
CA TYR A 161 -6.51 -2.70 12.68
C TYR A 161 -6.50 -4.20 12.40
N CYS A 162 -6.56 -4.60 11.13
CA CYS A 162 -6.54 -6.00 10.74
C CYS A 162 -5.21 -6.68 11.09
N ARG A 163 -4.08 -5.99 10.85
CA ARG A 163 -2.74 -6.47 11.22
C ARG A 163 -2.60 -6.65 12.72
N LEU A 164 -3.08 -5.68 13.50
CA LEU A 164 -3.02 -5.70 14.96
C LEU A 164 -3.84 -6.86 15.55
N LEU A 165 -5.08 -7.04 15.09
CA LEU A 165 -5.91 -8.18 15.48
C LEU A 165 -5.24 -9.52 15.12
N SER A 166 -4.71 -9.62 13.89
CA SER A 166 -4.07 -10.85 13.43
C SER A 166 -2.81 -11.19 14.24
N LEU A 167 -2.01 -10.19 14.62
CA LEU A 167 -0.84 -10.37 15.48
C LEU A 167 -1.22 -10.87 16.88
N GLU A 168 -2.25 -10.30 17.52
CA GLU A 168 -2.73 -10.80 18.81
C GLU A 168 -3.24 -12.24 18.71
N LEU A 169 -4.06 -12.53 17.70
CA LEU A 169 -4.61 -13.87 17.49
C LEU A 169 -3.52 -14.90 17.21
N ALA A 170 -2.45 -14.55 16.49
CA ALA A 170 -1.33 -15.46 16.23
C ALA A 170 -0.64 -15.96 17.52
N THR A 171 -0.79 -15.23 18.63
CA THR A 171 -0.27 -15.67 19.94
C THR A 171 -1.15 -16.74 20.61
N TRP A 172 -2.40 -16.92 20.15
CA TRP A 172 -3.36 -17.83 20.75
C TRP A 172 -3.27 -19.24 20.15
N PRO A 173 -3.26 -20.32 20.97
CA PRO A 173 -3.09 -21.69 20.49
C PRO A 173 -4.08 -22.11 19.38
N GLU A 174 -5.30 -21.59 19.41
CA GLU A 174 -6.35 -21.94 18.44
C GLU A 174 -6.06 -21.41 17.02
N TYR A 175 -5.21 -20.38 16.89
CA TYR A 175 -4.93 -19.69 15.63
C TYR A 175 -3.50 -19.87 15.13
N GLN A 176 -2.60 -20.49 15.90
CA GLN A 176 -1.18 -20.70 15.52
C GLN A 176 -1.00 -21.43 14.18
N ASN A 177 -1.93 -22.33 13.82
CA ASN A 177 -1.88 -23.06 12.54
C ASN A 177 -2.67 -22.36 11.41
N LYS A 178 -3.35 -21.25 11.72
CA LYS A 178 -4.19 -20.48 10.77
C LYS A 178 -3.57 -19.13 10.41
N ILE A 179 -2.79 -18.54 11.31
CA ILE A 179 -2.19 -17.21 11.16
C ILE A 179 -0.68 -17.33 11.27
N ASP A 180 -0.01 -17.19 10.13
CA ASP A 180 1.44 -17.03 10.03
C ASP A 180 1.81 -15.61 9.55
N GLY A 181 3.10 -15.36 9.33
CA GLY A 181 3.57 -14.06 8.82
C GLY A 181 3.02 -13.73 7.42
N ILE A 182 2.77 -14.73 6.59
CA ILE A 182 2.21 -14.55 5.24
C ILE A 182 0.75 -14.12 5.35
N TYR A 183 -0.03 -14.73 6.25
CA TYR A 183 -1.41 -14.33 6.51
C TYR A 183 -1.48 -12.88 7.00
N ILE A 184 -0.65 -12.50 7.99
CA ILE A 184 -0.62 -11.15 8.56
C ILE A 184 -0.27 -10.11 7.49
N GLN A 185 0.69 -10.41 6.63
CA GLN A 185 1.05 -9.53 5.52
C GLN A 185 -0.07 -9.46 4.48
N SER A 186 -0.66 -10.59 4.12
CA SER A 186 -1.72 -10.66 3.11
C SER A 186 -2.96 -9.88 3.55
N ILE A 187 -3.39 -9.99 4.81
CA ILE A 187 -4.57 -9.25 5.30
C ILE A 187 -4.30 -7.76 5.38
N TYR A 188 -3.07 -7.35 5.68
CA TYR A 188 -2.65 -5.94 5.64
C TYR A 188 -2.72 -5.34 4.23
N GLU A 189 -2.27 -6.11 3.24
CA GLU A 189 -2.27 -5.69 1.83
C GLU A 189 -3.69 -5.66 1.24
N THR A 190 -4.52 -6.64 1.61
CA THR A 190 -5.80 -6.91 0.92
C THR A 190 -7.05 -6.39 1.63
N SER A 191 -7.01 -6.12 2.94
CA SER A 191 -8.18 -5.54 3.63
C SER A 191 -8.68 -4.21 3.05
N PRO A 192 -7.85 -3.33 2.45
CA PRO A 192 -8.34 -2.13 1.77
C PRO A 192 -9.23 -2.42 0.55
N LEU A 193 -9.20 -3.63 0.00
CA LEU A 193 -10.02 -4.02 -1.15
C LEU A 193 -11.43 -4.47 -0.77
N HIS A 194 -11.80 -4.49 0.52
CA HIS A 194 -13.12 -4.97 0.98
C HIS A 194 -14.28 -4.30 0.21
N ASP A 195 -14.14 -3.00 -0.05
CA ASP A 195 -15.15 -2.17 -0.72
C ASP A 195 -14.86 -1.89 -2.20
N ILE A 196 -13.90 -2.59 -2.83
CA ILE A 196 -13.52 -2.37 -4.24
C ILE A 196 -14.73 -2.45 -5.19
N GLY A 197 -15.73 -3.27 -4.84
CA GLY A 197 -16.94 -3.45 -5.64
C GLY A 197 -17.90 -2.26 -5.64
N LYS A 198 -17.70 -1.24 -4.78
CA LYS A 198 -18.50 0.00 -4.81
C LYS A 198 -18.42 0.68 -6.17
N VAL A 199 -17.37 0.43 -6.98
CA VAL A 199 -17.25 0.86 -8.38
C VAL A 199 -18.46 0.48 -9.25
N GLY A 200 -19.12 -0.65 -8.95
CA GLY A 200 -20.30 -1.11 -9.67
C GLY A 200 -21.63 -0.57 -9.15
N ILE A 201 -21.64 0.17 -8.04
CA ILE A 201 -22.85 0.73 -7.44
C ILE A 201 -23.22 2.07 -8.10
N PRO A 202 -24.48 2.28 -8.53
CA PRO A 202 -24.92 3.55 -9.12
C PRO A 202 -24.80 4.72 -8.13
N ASP A 203 -24.32 5.88 -8.61
CA ASP A 203 -24.13 7.10 -7.79
C ASP A 203 -25.39 7.51 -7.03
N ARG A 204 -26.58 7.41 -7.66
CA ARG A 204 -27.86 7.75 -7.02
C ARG A 204 -28.19 6.91 -5.76
N ILE A 205 -27.52 5.77 -5.60
CA ILE A 205 -27.64 4.88 -4.43
C ILE A 205 -26.44 5.12 -3.50
N LEU A 206 -25.22 5.10 -4.06
CA LEU A 206 -23.98 5.29 -3.29
C LEU A 206 -23.95 6.64 -2.55
N LEU A 207 -24.32 7.71 -3.24
CA LEU A 207 -24.26 9.09 -2.74
C LEU A 207 -25.60 9.59 -2.18
N LYS A 208 -26.56 8.69 -1.93
CA LYS A 208 -27.92 9.10 -1.53
C LYS A 208 -27.89 9.82 -0.17
N PRO A 209 -28.42 11.05 -0.06
CA PRO A 209 -28.53 11.72 1.22
C PRO A 209 -29.67 11.13 2.06
N GLY A 210 -29.33 10.20 2.97
CA GLY A 210 -30.27 9.61 3.93
C GLY A 210 -30.38 8.09 3.83
N ARG A 211 -31.45 7.53 4.41
CA ARG A 211 -31.65 6.08 4.46
C ARG A 211 -31.99 5.52 3.08
N LEU A 212 -31.38 4.37 2.76
CA LEU A 212 -31.76 3.55 1.62
C LEU A 212 -33.12 2.89 1.90
N THR A 213 -33.95 2.79 0.87
CA THR A 213 -35.11 1.89 0.83
C THR A 213 -34.63 0.43 0.72
N GLU A 214 -35.49 -0.55 0.99
CA GLU A 214 -35.14 -1.97 0.86
C GLU A 214 -34.63 -2.34 -0.55
N ALA A 215 -35.25 -1.76 -1.58
CA ALA A 215 -34.84 -1.97 -2.98
C ALA A 215 -33.46 -1.35 -3.28
N GLU A 216 -33.18 -0.15 -2.75
CA GLU A 216 -31.87 0.48 -2.91
C GLU A 216 -30.80 -0.23 -2.08
N PHE A 217 -31.14 -0.67 -0.87
CA PHE A 217 -30.25 -1.47 -0.02
C PHE A 217 -29.87 -2.78 -0.70
N SER A 218 -30.83 -3.47 -1.35
CA SER A 218 -30.58 -4.68 -2.14
C SER A 218 -29.64 -4.47 -3.33
N ILE A 219 -29.51 -3.23 -3.81
CA ILE A 219 -28.52 -2.88 -4.83
C ILE A 219 -27.18 -2.55 -4.14
N MET A 220 -27.21 -1.79 -3.05
CA MET A 220 -26.00 -1.45 -2.28
C MET A 220 -25.23 -2.70 -1.82
N THR A 221 -25.91 -3.73 -1.32
CA THR A 221 -25.27 -4.97 -0.85
C THR A 221 -24.57 -5.75 -1.97
N GLN A 222 -24.82 -5.44 -3.25
CA GLN A 222 -24.16 -6.08 -4.37
C GLN A 222 -22.68 -5.72 -4.48
N HIS A 223 -22.19 -4.66 -3.81
CA HIS A 223 -20.77 -4.30 -3.89
C HIS A 223 -19.87 -5.46 -3.44
N ALA A 224 -20.25 -6.19 -2.39
CA ALA A 224 -19.53 -7.35 -1.91
C ALA A 224 -19.35 -8.40 -3.03
N LYS A 225 -20.46 -8.72 -3.71
CA LYS A 225 -20.46 -9.66 -4.83
C LYS A 225 -19.71 -9.15 -6.06
N ILE A 226 -19.89 -7.89 -6.43
CA ILE A 226 -19.21 -7.27 -7.58
C ILE A 226 -17.69 -7.29 -7.36
N GLY A 227 -17.23 -6.91 -6.16
CA GLY A 227 -15.82 -6.96 -5.78
C GLY A 227 -15.29 -8.38 -5.75
N GLY A 228 -16.00 -9.28 -5.09
CA GLY A 228 -15.68 -10.70 -5.01
C GLY A 228 -15.56 -11.37 -6.38
N ASP A 229 -16.61 -11.35 -7.19
CA ASP A 229 -16.64 -11.98 -8.52
C ASP A 229 -15.48 -11.46 -9.41
N THR A 230 -15.16 -10.16 -9.31
CA THR A 230 -14.03 -9.56 -10.04
C THR A 230 -12.69 -10.13 -9.57
N LEU A 231 -12.46 -10.18 -8.25
CA LEU A 231 -11.21 -10.69 -7.68
C LEU A 231 -11.04 -12.19 -7.93
N GLN A 232 -12.13 -12.96 -7.84
CA GLN A 232 -12.15 -14.38 -8.12
C GLN A 232 -11.77 -14.67 -9.58
N ALA A 233 -12.35 -13.96 -10.54
CA ALA A 233 -12.05 -14.16 -11.95
C ALA A 233 -10.55 -13.94 -12.26
N VAL A 234 -9.91 -12.99 -11.58
CA VAL A 234 -8.46 -12.75 -11.71
C VAL A 234 -7.65 -13.82 -10.98
N ALA A 235 -8.07 -14.25 -9.78
CA ALA A 235 -7.42 -15.31 -9.02
C ALA A 235 -7.41 -16.65 -9.78
N GLU A 236 -8.52 -16.98 -10.46
CA GLU A 236 -8.62 -18.18 -11.30
C GLU A 236 -7.69 -18.14 -12.52
N ALA A 237 -7.51 -16.95 -13.10
CA ALA A 237 -6.57 -16.75 -14.21
C ALA A 237 -5.10 -16.73 -13.77
N HIS A 238 -4.84 -16.43 -12.49
CA HIS A 238 -3.50 -16.28 -11.91
C HIS A 238 -3.38 -17.02 -10.56
N PRO A 239 -3.34 -18.37 -10.55
CA PRO A 239 -3.31 -19.15 -9.31
C PRO A 239 -2.09 -18.88 -8.40
N GLU A 240 -1.00 -18.35 -8.97
CA GLU A 240 0.20 -17.92 -8.25
C GLU A 240 -0.04 -16.67 -7.38
N ALA A 241 -1.09 -15.91 -7.66
CA ALA A 241 -1.48 -14.69 -6.95
C ALA A 241 -2.30 -15.03 -5.69
N VAL A 242 -1.72 -15.82 -4.78
CA VAL A 242 -2.40 -16.38 -3.59
C VAL A 242 -3.10 -15.30 -2.73
N PHE A 243 -2.53 -14.10 -2.65
CA PHE A 243 -3.13 -12.95 -1.95
C PHE A 243 -4.52 -12.55 -2.50
N LEU A 244 -4.81 -12.75 -3.79
CA LEU A 244 -6.10 -12.44 -4.39
C LEU A 244 -7.22 -13.31 -3.83
N GLN A 245 -6.91 -14.53 -3.40
CA GLN A 245 -7.87 -15.40 -2.73
C GLN A 245 -8.35 -14.77 -1.42
N MET A 246 -7.44 -14.22 -0.61
CA MET A 246 -7.80 -13.51 0.61
C MET A 246 -8.58 -12.23 0.31
N ALA A 247 -8.19 -11.47 -0.71
CA ALA A 247 -8.92 -10.27 -1.14
C ALA A 247 -10.37 -10.62 -1.55
N TYR A 248 -10.56 -11.69 -2.32
CA TYR A 248 -11.86 -12.23 -2.68
C TYR A 248 -12.69 -12.59 -1.45
N GLU A 249 -12.12 -13.35 -0.51
CA GLU A 249 -12.80 -13.76 0.72
C GLU A 249 -13.21 -12.55 1.55
N ILE A 250 -12.35 -11.54 1.70
CA ILE A 250 -12.66 -10.29 2.39
C ILE A 250 -13.83 -9.57 1.70
N ALA A 251 -13.74 -9.33 0.39
CA ALA A 251 -14.79 -8.62 -0.35
C ALA A 251 -16.14 -9.33 -0.23
N MET A 252 -16.15 -10.66 -0.28
CA MET A 252 -17.37 -11.47 -0.16
C MET A 252 -17.91 -11.58 1.25
N THR A 253 -17.11 -11.37 2.30
CA THR A 253 -17.51 -11.80 3.66
C THR A 253 -17.34 -10.78 4.78
N HIS A 254 -16.80 -9.59 4.51
CA HIS A 254 -16.67 -8.53 5.53
C HIS A 254 -18.01 -8.00 6.07
N HIS A 255 -19.12 -8.27 5.38
CA HIS A 255 -20.49 -7.99 5.84
C HIS A 255 -21.30 -9.22 6.26
N GLU A 256 -20.67 -10.41 6.26
CA GLU A 256 -21.27 -11.58 6.88
C GLU A 256 -21.29 -11.38 8.40
N ARG A 257 -22.31 -11.92 9.05
CA ARG A 257 -22.50 -11.79 10.50
C ARG A 257 -22.35 -13.14 11.14
N TRP A 258 -21.76 -13.20 12.33
CA TRP A 258 -21.55 -14.45 13.05
C TRP A 258 -22.84 -15.28 13.23
N ASP A 259 -23.97 -14.62 13.38
CA ASP A 259 -25.32 -15.20 13.48
C ASP A 259 -25.95 -15.66 12.16
N GLY A 260 -25.30 -15.45 11.02
CA GLY A 260 -25.83 -15.78 9.69
C GLY A 260 -26.81 -14.76 9.10
N ALA A 261 -27.08 -13.64 9.79
CA ALA A 261 -27.98 -12.59 9.29
C ALA A 261 -27.29 -11.59 8.34
N GLY A 262 -26.05 -11.87 7.95
CA GLY A 262 -25.24 -11.03 7.07
C GLY A 262 -25.53 -11.25 5.58
N TYR A 263 -24.70 -10.68 4.74
CA TYR A 263 -24.78 -10.78 3.28
C TYR A 263 -23.38 -10.88 2.67
N PRO A 264 -23.23 -11.36 1.42
CA PRO A 264 -24.25 -11.72 0.44
C PRO A 264 -24.78 -13.16 0.55
N ASN A 265 -24.10 -14.05 1.27
CA ASN A 265 -24.39 -15.49 1.28
C ASN A 265 -25.06 -15.96 2.58
N GLY A 266 -25.04 -15.17 3.64
CA GLY A 266 -25.63 -15.54 4.93
C GLY A 266 -24.83 -16.62 5.64
N LEU A 267 -23.50 -16.56 5.51
CA LEU A 267 -22.58 -17.47 6.19
C LEU A 267 -22.62 -17.23 7.70
N ALA A 268 -22.49 -18.29 8.51
CA ALA A 268 -22.57 -18.22 9.95
C ALA A 268 -21.35 -18.87 10.62
N GLY A 269 -20.99 -18.36 11.80
CA GLY A 269 -19.90 -18.92 12.60
C GLY A 269 -18.57 -19.02 11.84
N GLU A 270 -17.98 -20.22 11.86
CA GLU A 270 -16.68 -20.49 11.22
C GLU A 270 -16.76 -20.72 9.71
N ASP A 271 -17.96 -20.82 9.12
CA ASP A 271 -18.11 -20.85 7.66
C ASP A 271 -17.72 -19.50 7.03
N ILE A 272 -17.72 -18.43 7.84
CA ILE A 272 -17.15 -17.15 7.47
C ILE A 272 -15.61 -17.26 7.54
N PRO A 273 -14.87 -17.01 6.45
CA PRO A 273 -13.43 -16.95 6.46
C PRO A 273 -12.91 -16.03 7.57
N LEU A 274 -11.80 -16.41 8.20
CA LEU A 274 -11.24 -15.66 9.33
C LEU A 274 -10.92 -14.21 8.95
N CYS A 275 -10.43 -13.98 7.73
CA CYS A 275 -10.12 -12.63 7.24
C CYS A 275 -11.37 -11.75 7.15
N GLY A 276 -12.50 -12.28 6.68
CA GLY A 276 -13.78 -11.56 6.67
C GLY A 276 -14.23 -11.15 8.06
N ARG A 277 -14.14 -12.07 9.03
CA ARG A 277 -14.48 -11.80 10.44
C ARG A 277 -13.59 -10.74 11.08
N ILE A 278 -12.28 -10.73 10.76
CA ILE A 278 -11.33 -9.71 11.23
C ILE A 278 -11.66 -8.34 10.63
N VAL A 279 -11.86 -8.27 9.31
CA VAL A 279 -12.18 -7.02 8.60
C VAL A 279 -13.51 -6.44 9.08
N ALA A 280 -14.51 -7.27 9.36
CA ALA A 280 -15.80 -6.81 9.89
C ALA A 280 -15.67 -5.99 11.20
N ILE A 281 -14.79 -6.41 12.13
CA ILE A 281 -14.53 -5.64 13.35
C ILE A 281 -13.82 -4.32 13.03
N ALA A 282 -12.78 -4.38 12.18
CA ALA A 282 -12.00 -3.20 11.80
C ALA A 282 -12.87 -2.14 11.12
N ASP A 283 -13.69 -2.56 10.15
CA ASP A 283 -14.58 -1.70 9.39
C ASP A 283 -15.66 -1.06 10.27
N VAL A 284 -16.36 -1.86 11.09
CA VAL A 284 -17.36 -1.31 11.99
C VAL A 284 -16.76 -0.35 13.02
N TYR A 285 -15.58 -0.67 13.58
CA TYR A 285 -14.92 0.25 14.51
C TYR A 285 -14.57 1.58 13.83
N ASP A 286 -13.98 1.55 12.62
CA ASP A 286 -13.62 2.79 11.94
C ASP A 286 -14.86 3.59 11.53
N ALA A 287 -15.91 2.93 11.06
CA ALA A 287 -17.18 3.58 10.71
C ALA A 287 -17.86 4.21 11.93
N LEU A 288 -17.80 3.57 13.11
CA LEU A 288 -18.38 4.10 14.34
C LEU A 288 -17.60 5.32 14.88
N THR A 289 -16.28 5.35 14.66
CA THR A 289 -15.38 6.41 15.20
C THR A 289 -15.01 7.47 14.16
N SER A 290 -15.56 7.40 12.95
CA SER A 290 -15.38 8.40 11.88
C SER A 290 -16.58 9.33 11.75
N HIS A 291 -16.33 10.58 11.36
CA HIS A 291 -17.39 11.50 11.01
C HIS A 291 -18.00 11.11 9.66
N ARG A 292 -19.33 11.00 9.59
CA ARG A 292 -20.08 10.85 8.34
C ARG A 292 -21.04 12.02 8.17
N VAL A 293 -21.35 12.37 6.92
CA VAL A 293 -22.23 13.51 6.57
C VAL A 293 -23.56 13.52 7.34
N TYR A 294 -24.08 12.35 7.70
CA TYR A 294 -25.37 12.21 8.39
C TYR A 294 -25.27 11.78 9.86
N LYS A 295 -24.06 11.58 10.42
CA LYS A 295 -23.90 11.08 11.79
C LYS A 295 -22.56 11.54 12.41
N PRO A 296 -22.59 12.19 13.59
CA PRO A 296 -21.35 12.50 14.31
C PRO A 296 -20.65 11.20 14.72
N ALA A 297 -19.32 11.22 14.72
CA ALA A 297 -18.51 10.12 15.22
C ALA A 297 -18.90 9.78 16.67
N TYR A 298 -19.02 8.51 17.00
CA TYR A 298 -19.08 8.09 18.39
C TYR A 298 -17.71 8.26 19.03
N ASN A 299 -17.70 8.49 20.34
CA ASN A 299 -16.45 8.40 21.09
C ASN A 299 -15.98 6.93 21.14
N HIS A 300 -14.69 6.76 21.41
CA HIS A 300 -14.05 5.44 21.48
C HIS A 300 -14.80 4.45 22.38
N GLN A 301 -15.17 4.85 23.60
CA GLN A 301 -15.85 3.97 24.55
C GLN A 301 -17.18 3.47 23.99
N LYS A 302 -17.95 4.34 23.33
CA LYS A 302 -19.23 3.93 22.76
C LYS A 302 -19.06 2.94 21.59
N ALA A 303 -18.00 3.09 20.80
CA ALA A 303 -17.68 2.11 19.74
C ALA A 303 -17.29 0.75 20.34
N VAL A 304 -16.49 0.75 21.40
CA VAL A 304 -16.15 -0.46 22.18
C VAL A 304 -17.40 -1.14 22.71
N ASP A 305 -18.30 -0.40 23.35
CA ASP A 305 -19.53 -0.96 23.92
C ASP A 305 -20.38 -1.65 22.84
N ILE A 306 -20.56 -1.00 21.69
CA ILE A 306 -21.33 -1.55 20.54
C ILE A 306 -20.70 -2.85 20.02
N ILE A 307 -19.38 -2.89 19.88
CA ILE A 307 -18.67 -4.09 19.40
C ILE A 307 -18.75 -5.22 20.43
N SER A 308 -18.60 -4.90 21.72
CA SER A 308 -18.73 -5.84 22.83
C SER A 308 -20.13 -6.47 22.90
N GLU A 309 -21.18 -5.64 22.79
CA GLU A 309 -22.58 -6.07 22.73
C GLU A 309 -22.88 -6.96 21.50
N GLY A 310 -22.15 -6.76 20.40
CA GLY A 310 -22.27 -7.54 19.17
C GLY A 310 -21.62 -8.92 19.20
N SER A 311 -20.95 -9.29 20.30
CA SER A 311 -20.28 -10.59 20.46
C SER A 311 -21.25 -11.76 20.33
N GLY A 312 -20.95 -12.71 19.44
CA GLY A 312 -21.77 -13.90 19.20
C GLY A 312 -23.02 -13.64 18.35
N THR A 313 -23.23 -12.41 17.88
CA THR A 313 -24.30 -12.06 16.93
C THR A 313 -23.70 -11.44 15.67
N HIS A 314 -23.24 -10.20 15.75
CA HIS A 314 -22.55 -9.56 14.64
C HIS A 314 -21.13 -10.13 14.48
N PHE A 315 -20.41 -10.28 15.58
CA PHE A 315 -18.98 -10.56 15.57
C PHE A 315 -18.64 -11.90 16.21
N ASP A 316 -17.56 -12.51 15.73
CA ASP A 316 -16.95 -13.69 16.35
C ASP A 316 -16.54 -13.36 17.80
N PRO A 317 -17.00 -14.12 18.82
CA PRO A 317 -16.67 -13.87 20.22
C PRO A 317 -15.16 -13.85 20.52
N ASN A 318 -14.37 -14.68 19.82
CA ASN A 318 -12.92 -14.72 20.01
C ASN A 318 -12.26 -13.44 19.47
N LEU A 319 -12.77 -12.92 18.35
CA LEU A 319 -12.26 -11.68 17.78
C LEU A 319 -12.67 -10.46 18.60
N VAL A 320 -13.88 -10.43 19.17
CA VAL A 320 -14.28 -9.39 20.13
C VAL A 320 -13.36 -9.43 21.36
N ARG A 321 -13.05 -10.63 21.88
CA ARG A 321 -12.09 -10.78 22.98
C ARG A 321 -10.70 -10.24 22.63
N ALA A 322 -10.23 -10.45 21.40
CA ALA A 322 -8.95 -9.90 20.93
C ALA A 322 -9.02 -8.37 20.80
N PHE A 323 -10.10 -7.85 20.20
CA PHE A 323 -10.36 -6.42 20.08
C PHE A 323 -10.36 -5.72 21.44
N LEU A 324 -11.04 -6.25 22.45
CA LEU A 324 -11.09 -5.66 23.79
C LEU A 324 -9.72 -5.59 24.48
N LYS A 325 -8.80 -6.50 24.18
CA LYS A 325 -7.41 -6.39 24.66
C LYS A 325 -6.64 -5.27 23.96
N LEU A 326 -7.01 -4.96 22.71
CA LEU A 326 -6.32 -4.05 21.80
C LEU A 326 -7.01 -2.70 21.63
N GLU A 327 -8.12 -2.44 22.33
CA GLU A 327 -8.95 -1.24 22.11
C GLU A 327 -8.16 0.07 22.25
N SER A 328 -7.19 0.09 23.17
CA SER A 328 -6.34 1.26 23.40
C SER A 328 -5.41 1.53 22.21
N ASP A 329 -4.87 0.49 21.60
CA ASP A 329 -4.06 0.59 20.39
C ASP A 329 -4.92 1.01 19.19
N PHE A 330 -6.16 0.50 19.08
CA PHE A 330 -7.13 0.95 18.07
C PHE A 330 -7.40 2.46 18.16
N LYS A 331 -7.52 2.98 19.38
CA LYS A 331 -7.69 4.41 19.65
C LYS A 331 -6.46 5.21 19.25
N GLU A 332 -5.26 4.74 19.55
CA GLU A 332 -4.02 5.44 19.17
C GLU A 332 -3.79 5.43 17.65
N ILE A 333 -4.08 4.32 16.95
CA ILE A 333 -4.08 4.29 15.48
C ILE A 333 -5.06 5.32 14.91
N LYS A 334 -6.29 5.39 15.45
CA LYS A 334 -7.27 6.39 15.00
C LYS A 334 -6.73 7.81 15.14
N LYS A 335 -6.14 8.10 16.30
CA LYS A 335 -5.61 9.42 16.65
C LYS A 335 -4.39 9.81 15.80
N SER A 336 -3.49 8.87 15.51
CA SER A 336 -2.28 9.14 14.71
C SER A 336 -2.59 9.34 13.22
N MET A 337 -3.66 8.72 12.73
CA MET A 337 -4.14 8.79 11.35
C MET A 337 -5.43 9.61 11.22
N ASN A 338 -5.61 10.59 12.12
CA ASN A 338 -6.74 11.51 12.04
C ASN A 338 -6.60 12.36 10.79
N ASP A 339 -7.71 12.49 10.07
CA ASP A 339 -7.85 13.47 9.01
C ASP A 339 -7.62 14.84 9.64
N THR A 340 -6.66 15.60 9.12
CA THR A 340 -6.45 17.00 9.49
C THR A 340 -7.83 17.68 9.52
N PRO A 341 -8.22 18.37 10.59
CA PRO A 341 -9.41 19.20 10.50
C PRO A 341 -9.21 20.12 9.31
N GLU A 342 -10.16 20.12 8.38
CA GLU A 342 -10.26 21.17 7.37
C GLU A 342 -10.06 22.49 8.13
N LYS A 343 -9.07 23.26 7.69
CA LYS A 343 -8.77 24.56 8.29
C LYS A 343 -10.09 25.32 8.40
N GLU A 344 -10.46 25.68 9.62
CA GLU A 344 -11.51 26.66 9.88
C GLU A 344 -11.31 27.84 8.94
N ASP A 345 -12.40 28.24 8.28
CA ASP A 345 -12.53 29.37 7.36
C ASP A 345 -11.57 30.53 7.69
N SER A 346 -10.40 30.56 7.03
CA SER A 346 -9.59 31.76 6.92
C SER A 346 -9.86 32.37 5.55
N GLU A 347 -10.79 33.33 5.53
CA GLU A 347 -10.93 34.39 4.53
C GLU A 347 -10.81 33.97 3.06
N PHE A 348 -11.98 33.83 2.44
CA PHE A 348 -12.18 34.01 1.00
C PHE A 348 -11.38 35.23 0.49
N MET A 349 -10.23 34.99 -0.15
CA MET A 349 -9.54 35.97 -0.96
C MET A 349 -9.60 35.50 -2.42
N PRO A 350 -10.31 36.21 -3.33
CA PRO A 350 -10.50 35.73 -4.69
C PRO A 350 -9.24 36.04 -5.50
N MET A 351 -8.46 35.02 -5.84
CA MET A 351 -7.52 35.07 -6.95
C MET A 351 -7.85 33.90 -7.87
N PHE A 352 -8.56 34.20 -8.96
CA PHE A 352 -8.08 34.06 -10.34
C PHE A 352 -9.22 34.52 -11.26
N ARG A 353 -9.10 35.76 -11.75
CA ARG A 353 -9.85 36.23 -12.91
C ARG A 353 -9.36 35.42 -14.11
N CYS A 354 -10.18 34.48 -14.58
CA CYS A 354 -10.04 33.93 -15.92
C CYS A 354 -10.38 35.08 -16.89
N LYS A 355 -9.33 35.76 -17.39
CA LYS A 355 -9.42 36.58 -18.59
C LYS A 355 -8.70 35.83 -19.71
N ASP A 356 -9.30 35.93 -20.88
CA ASP A 356 -8.75 35.59 -22.20
C ASP A 356 -9.04 34.16 -22.71
N VAL A 357 -10.33 33.92 -22.98
CA VAL A 357 -10.75 33.07 -24.11
C VAL A 357 -11.20 34.01 -25.23
N PRO A 358 -10.52 34.09 -26.39
CA PRO A 358 -10.98 34.91 -27.49
C PRO A 358 -12.26 34.30 -28.10
N ALA A 359 -13.27 35.15 -28.25
CA ALA A 359 -14.58 34.81 -28.77
C ALA A 359 -14.50 34.27 -30.21
N ALA A 360 -15.00 33.05 -30.42
CA ALA A 360 -15.35 32.54 -31.73
C ALA A 360 -16.49 33.38 -32.31
N THR A 361 -16.21 34.07 -33.42
CA THR A 361 -17.19 34.81 -34.20
C THR A 361 -17.95 33.84 -35.09
N ALA A 362 -19.28 33.84 -34.99
CA ALA A 362 -20.16 33.14 -35.91
C ALA A 362 -21.20 34.10 -36.51
N GLN A 363 -21.14 34.18 -37.85
CA GLN A 363 -22.19 34.54 -38.82
C GLN A 363 -22.56 36.03 -38.94
N THR A 364 -22.56 36.61 -40.14
CA THR A 364 -23.46 36.25 -41.25
C THR A 364 -22.88 36.51 -42.66
N PRO A 365 -23.39 35.81 -43.70
CA PRO A 365 -23.05 36.07 -45.10
C PRO A 365 -23.92 37.23 -45.64
N GLN A 366 -23.31 38.21 -46.29
CA GLN A 366 -24.01 39.12 -47.19
C GLN A 366 -23.80 38.72 -48.65
N SER A 367 -24.92 38.72 -49.33
CA SER A 367 -25.18 38.48 -50.74
C SER A 367 -24.54 39.49 -51.70
N VAL A 368 -24.37 39.00 -52.93
CA VAL A 368 -24.03 39.65 -54.22
C VAL A 368 -22.55 39.65 -54.57
#